data_AF-A0A9E1CCW4-F1
#
_entry.id   AF-A0A9E1CCW4-F1
#
_cell.length_a   1.000
_cell.length_b   1.000
_cell.length_c   1.000
_cell.angle_alpha   90.00
_cell.angle_beta   90.00
_cell.angle_gamma   90.00
#
_symmetry.space_group_name_H-M   'P 1'
#
loop_
_entity.id
_entity.type
_entity.pdbx_description
1 polymer ?
#
loop_
_entity_poly.entity_id
_entity_poly.type
_entity_poly.pdbx_seq_one_letter_code
_entity_poly.pdbx_strand_id
1 'polypeptide(L)'
;MERDAKRMLLEYNKETKRLDDLYRCAAKQCGISECAFWILYTLRAEERQFTQAEICEFLIEPKQTVHSALKKLEAEGYLARTSSADLRSKHVALTEKGEQFARTWIDRVPEAETAALGAMPEEECAAFVRGLHLFCRLLEEGFRENGAI
;
A
#
# COMPACT_ATOMS: atom_id res chain seq x y z
N MET A 1 17.42 4.48 28.89
CA MET A 1 16.13 3.86 28.51
C MET A 1 15.12 4.87 28.01
N GLU A 2 14.46 5.69 28.84
CA GLU A 2 13.42 6.62 28.34
C GLU A 2 13.97 7.73 27.41
N ARG A 3 15.15 8.29 27.74
CA ARG A 3 15.87 9.24 26.85
C ARG A 3 16.30 8.60 25.53
N ASP A 4 16.54 7.29 25.50
CA ASP A 4 16.92 6.58 24.29
C ASP A 4 15.69 6.29 23.42
N ALA A 5 14.57 5.88 24.02
CA ALA A 5 13.30 5.65 23.31
C ALA A 5 12.79 6.93 22.61
N LYS A 6 12.86 8.08 23.28
CA LYS A 6 12.48 9.36 22.66
C LYS A 6 13.37 9.73 21.48
N ARG A 7 14.69 9.49 21.58
CA ARG A 7 15.61 9.71 20.46
C ARG A 7 15.27 8.78 19.29
N MET A 8 15.04 7.50 19.55
CA MET A 8 14.67 6.52 18.52
C MET A 8 13.33 6.85 17.85
N LEU A 9 12.35 7.36 18.60
CA LEU A 9 11.08 7.83 18.03
C LEU A 9 11.30 8.96 17.01
N LEU A 10 12.20 9.91 17.29
CA LEU A 10 12.48 11.00 16.36
C LEU A 10 13.16 10.51 15.08
N GLU A 11 14.11 9.58 15.19
CA GLU A 11 14.75 8.95 14.02
C GLU A 11 13.74 8.13 13.20
N TYR A 12 12.92 7.31 13.87
CA TYR A 12 11.83 6.56 13.23
C TYR A 12 10.89 7.51 12.47
N ASN A 13 10.40 8.57 13.11
CA ASN A 13 9.50 9.54 12.50
C ASN A 13 10.11 10.25 11.29
N LYS A 14 11.44 10.39 11.23
CA LYS A 14 12.14 10.98 10.11
C LYS A 14 12.20 10.01 8.94
N GLU A 15 12.56 8.75 9.20
CA GLU A 15 12.65 7.72 8.16
C GLU A 15 11.26 7.35 7.60
N THR A 16 10.21 7.30 8.42
CA THR A 16 8.84 7.07 7.92
C THR A 16 8.38 8.19 7.00
N LYS A 17 8.59 9.47 7.37
CA LYS A 17 8.26 10.60 6.49
C LYS A 17 9.03 10.57 5.17
N ARG A 18 10.29 10.15 5.22
CA ARG A 18 11.12 10.01 4.02
C ARG A 18 10.60 8.88 3.14
N LEU A 19 10.21 7.74 3.74
CA LEU A 19 9.60 6.63 3.03
C LEU A 19 8.27 7.04 2.38
N ASP A 20 7.39 7.74 3.11
CA ASP A 20 6.15 8.28 2.57
C ASP A 20 6.42 9.22 1.37
N ASP A 21 7.48 10.02 1.43
CA ASP A 21 7.85 10.93 0.35
C ASP A 21 8.34 10.19 -0.91
N LEU A 22 9.06 9.07 -0.74
CA LEU A 22 9.45 8.21 -1.86
C LEU A 22 8.23 7.63 -2.57
N TYR A 23 7.26 7.11 -1.83
CA TYR A 23 6.01 6.59 -2.43
C TYR A 23 5.17 7.67 -3.07
N ARG A 24 5.03 8.84 -2.44
CA ARG A 24 4.35 10.00 -3.05
C ARG A 24 5.02 10.43 -4.35
N CYS A 25 6.35 10.41 -4.40
CA CYS A 25 7.09 10.72 -5.62
C CYS A 25 6.83 9.68 -6.72
N ALA A 26 6.83 8.39 -6.39
CA ALA A 26 6.48 7.32 -7.32
C ALA A 26 5.06 7.47 -7.87
N ALA A 27 4.07 7.69 -7.00
CA ALA A 27 2.69 7.94 -7.39
C ALA A 27 2.56 9.17 -8.30
N LYS A 28 3.28 10.26 -7.99
CA LYS A 28 3.25 11.49 -8.79
C LYS A 28 3.81 11.28 -10.21
N GLN A 29 4.80 10.42 -10.40
CA GLN A 29 5.40 10.18 -11.72
C GLN A 29 4.42 9.55 -12.72
N CYS A 30 3.47 8.75 -12.23
CA CYS A 30 2.50 8.07 -13.08
C CYS A 30 1.21 8.88 -13.33
N GLY A 31 1.09 10.09 -12.77
CA GLY A 31 0.01 11.05 -13.10
C GLY A 31 -1.38 10.70 -12.54
N ILE A 32 -1.47 9.72 -11.64
CA ILE A 32 -2.71 9.30 -10.96
C ILE A 32 -2.70 9.73 -9.49
N SER A 33 -3.84 9.61 -8.80
CA SER A 33 -3.90 9.88 -7.37
C SER A 33 -3.20 8.79 -6.56
N GLU A 34 -2.79 9.11 -5.34
CA GLU A 34 -2.14 8.16 -4.43
C GLU A 34 -3.01 6.93 -4.14
N CYS A 35 -4.30 7.11 -3.85
CA CYS A 35 -5.23 5.98 -3.70
C CYS A 35 -5.33 5.13 -4.98
N ALA A 36 -5.33 5.75 -6.17
CA ALA A 36 -5.34 5.00 -7.44
C ALA A 36 -4.03 4.23 -7.64
N PHE A 37 -2.90 4.83 -7.27
CA PHE A 37 -1.59 4.16 -7.29
C PHE A 37 -1.59 2.93 -6.38
N TRP A 38 -2.02 3.07 -5.12
CA TRP A 38 -2.06 1.95 -4.17
C TRP A 38 -3.03 0.84 -4.57
N ILE A 39 -4.15 1.18 -5.22
CA ILE A 39 -5.05 0.18 -5.82
C ILE A 39 -4.32 -0.63 -6.89
N LEU A 40 -3.66 0.03 -7.85
CA LEU A 40 -2.93 -0.68 -8.90
C LEU A 40 -1.76 -1.47 -8.33
N TYR A 41 -1.01 -0.91 -7.38
CA TYR A 41 0.06 -1.60 -6.66
C TYR A 41 -0.46 -2.90 -6.02
N THR A 42 -1.57 -2.83 -5.28
CA THR A 42 -2.17 -4.00 -4.62
C THR A 42 -2.53 -5.08 -5.63
N LEU A 43 -3.17 -4.71 -6.75
CA LEU A 43 -3.54 -5.67 -7.80
C LEU A 43 -2.34 -6.31 -8.50
N ARG A 44 -1.14 -5.70 -8.41
CA ARG A 44 0.10 -6.22 -9.01
C ARG A 44 0.93 -7.03 -8.01
N ALA A 45 0.99 -6.61 -6.76
CA ALA A 45 1.80 -7.23 -5.72
C ALA A 45 1.13 -8.46 -5.09
N GLU A 46 -0.20 -8.50 -5.08
CA GLU A 46 -0.96 -9.58 -4.44
C GLU A 46 -1.41 -10.63 -5.47
N GLU A 47 -1.16 -11.91 -5.19
CA GLU A 47 -1.52 -13.04 -6.06
C GLU A 47 -3.02 -13.42 -5.97
N ARG A 48 -3.91 -12.44 -5.79
CA ARG A 48 -5.36 -12.67 -5.68
C ARG A 48 -6.19 -11.53 -6.27
N GLN A 49 -7.45 -11.83 -6.54
CA GLN A 49 -8.43 -10.82 -6.95
C GLN A 49 -9.02 -10.10 -5.74
N PHE A 50 -9.45 -8.85 -5.95
CA PHE A 50 -10.06 -8.02 -4.92
C PHE A 50 -11.39 -7.46 -5.38
N THR A 51 -12.37 -7.44 -4.48
CA THR A 51 -13.54 -6.58 -4.57
C THR A 51 -13.23 -5.17 -4.08
N GLN A 52 -14.09 -4.20 -4.39
CA GLN A 52 -13.93 -2.86 -3.84
C GLN A 52 -13.95 -2.84 -2.30
N ALA A 53 -14.76 -3.70 -1.66
CA ALA A 53 -14.84 -3.76 -0.20
C ALA A 53 -13.50 -4.19 0.40
N GLU A 54 -12.90 -5.25 -0.15
CA GLU A 54 -11.59 -5.73 0.28
C GLU A 54 -10.49 -4.70 0.01
N ILE A 55 -10.56 -3.92 -1.07
CA ILE A 55 -9.61 -2.82 -1.30
C ILE A 55 -9.72 -1.76 -0.20
N CYS A 56 -10.94 -1.40 0.23
CA CYS A 56 -11.13 -0.42 1.31
C CYS A 56 -10.51 -0.91 2.62
N GLU A 57 -10.75 -2.19 2.94
CA GLU A 57 -10.22 -2.82 4.15
C GLU A 57 -8.70 -2.97 4.09
N PHE A 58 -8.16 -3.45 2.97
CA PHE A 58 -6.74 -3.73 2.79
C PHE A 58 -5.90 -2.47 2.78
N LEU A 59 -6.35 -1.41 2.09
CA LEU A 59 -5.64 -0.14 2.04
C LEU A 59 -5.94 0.76 3.25
N ILE A 60 -6.90 0.38 4.11
CA ILE A 60 -7.37 1.20 5.23
C ILE A 60 -7.81 2.59 4.72
N GLU A 61 -8.49 2.61 3.57
CA GLU A 61 -8.89 3.82 2.86
C GLU A 61 -10.41 4.03 2.94
N PRO A 62 -10.91 5.27 3.11
CA PRO A 62 -12.33 5.54 3.13
C PRO A 62 -13.02 5.09 1.84
N LYS A 63 -14.21 4.51 1.97
CA LYS A 63 -15.01 4.01 0.84
C LYS A 63 -15.21 5.04 -0.28
N GLN A 64 -15.37 6.32 0.07
CA GLN A 64 -15.52 7.41 -0.89
C GLN A 64 -14.24 7.62 -1.71
N THR A 65 -13.07 7.62 -1.05
CA THR A 65 -11.76 7.75 -1.68
C THR A 65 -11.54 6.61 -2.67
N VAL A 66 -11.69 5.36 -2.22
CA VAL A 66 -11.54 4.16 -3.06
C VAL A 66 -12.54 4.17 -4.22
N HIS A 67 -13.81 4.51 -3.96
CA HIS A 67 -14.82 4.56 -5.01
C HIS A 67 -14.46 5.57 -6.12
N SER A 68 -14.01 6.76 -5.73
CA SER A 68 -13.62 7.81 -6.69
C SER A 68 -12.39 7.41 -7.51
N ALA A 69 -11.40 6.76 -6.88
CA ALA A 69 -10.20 6.27 -7.54
C ALA A 69 -10.53 5.16 -8.54
N LEU A 70 -11.32 4.15 -8.13
CA LEU A 70 -11.78 3.09 -9.03
C LEU A 70 -12.56 3.64 -10.23
N LYS A 71 -13.51 4.54 -9.99
CA LYS A 71 -14.30 5.13 -11.07
C LYS A 71 -13.42 5.89 -12.08
N LYS A 72 -12.39 6.60 -11.60
CA LYS A 72 -11.44 7.30 -12.46
C LYS A 72 -10.59 6.31 -13.28
N LEU A 73 -10.04 5.28 -12.64
CA LEU A 73 -9.25 4.24 -13.31
C LEU A 73 -10.08 3.46 -14.36
N GLU A 74 -11.36 3.20 -14.09
CA GLU A 74 -12.28 2.61 -15.08
C GLU A 74 -12.58 3.57 -16.24
N ALA A 75 -12.84 4.85 -15.95
CA ALA A 75 -13.11 5.85 -16.99
C ALA A 75 -11.90 6.07 -17.90
N GLU A 76 -10.69 5.98 -17.35
CA GLU A 76 -9.43 6.02 -18.10
C GLU A 76 -9.10 4.67 -18.77
N GLY A 77 -9.90 3.64 -18.52
CA GLY A 77 -9.82 2.33 -19.16
C GLY A 77 -8.73 1.42 -18.62
N TYR A 78 -8.17 1.70 -17.44
CA TYR A 78 -7.16 0.85 -16.79
C TYR A 78 -7.76 -0.34 -16.03
N LEU A 79 -8.97 -0.18 -15.52
CA LEU A 79 -9.67 -1.21 -14.75
C LEU A 79 -11.02 -1.55 -15.36
N ALA A 80 -11.45 -2.78 -15.10
CA ALA A 80 -12.81 -3.23 -15.32
C ALA A 80 -13.32 -3.99 -14.10
N ARG A 81 -14.63 -3.88 -13.83
CA ARG A 81 -15.31 -4.69 -12.82
C ARG A 81 -15.92 -5.92 -13.45
N THR A 82 -15.35 -7.09 -13.18
CA THR A 82 -15.84 -8.38 -13.67
C THR A 82 -16.80 -8.99 -12.65
N SER A 83 -17.89 -9.58 -13.13
CA SER A 83 -18.76 -10.37 -12.26
C SER A 83 -18.04 -11.65 -11.89
N SER A 84 -17.98 -11.97 -10.59
CA SER A 84 -17.56 -13.30 -10.16
C SER A 84 -18.66 -14.32 -10.48
N ALA A 85 -18.35 -15.61 -10.42
CA ALA A 85 -19.36 -16.68 -10.51
C ALA A 85 -20.47 -16.52 -9.45
N ASP A 86 -20.17 -15.87 -8.34
CA ASP A 86 -21.14 -15.36 -7.38
C ASP A 86 -21.58 -13.95 -7.80
N LEU A 87 -22.80 -13.82 -8.33
CA LEU A 87 -23.39 -12.62 -8.95
C LEU A 87 -23.46 -11.40 -8.02
N ARG A 88 -23.07 -11.54 -6.75
CA ARG A 88 -23.17 -10.52 -5.71
C ARG A 88 -21.92 -9.65 -5.57
N SER A 89 -20.76 -10.11 -6.08
CA SER A 89 -19.47 -9.46 -5.88
C SER A 89 -18.77 -9.22 -7.22
N LYS A 90 -18.43 -7.96 -7.52
CA LYS A 90 -17.62 -7.60 -8.69
C LYS A 90 -16.16 -7.48 -8.28
N HIS A 91 -15.30 -8.28 -8.90
CA HIS A 91 -13.86 -8.15 -8.75
C HIS A 91 -13.34 -7.02 -9.63
N VAL A 92 -12.28 -6.38 -9.18
CA VAL A 92 -11.53 -5.39 -9.92
C VAL A 92 -10.41 -6.10 -10.67
N ALA A 93 -10.35 -5.91 -11.98
CA ALA A 93 -9.33 -6.50 -12.84
C ALA A 93 -8.69 -5.44 -13.74
N LEU A 94 -7.40 -5.59 -14.01
CA LEU A 94 -6.69 -4.79 -15.00
C LEU A 94 -7.22 -5.13 -16.40
N THR A 95 -7.42 -4.09 -17.20
CA THR A 95 -7.61 -4.25 -18.65
C THR A 95 -6.24 -4.41 -19.31
N GLU A 96 -6.20 -4.69 -20.61
CA GLU A 96 -4.95 -4.68 -21.37
C GLU A 96 -4.20 -3.33 -21.27
N LYS A 97 -4.94 -2.21 -21.32
CA LYS A 97 -4.37 -0.87 -21.11
C LYS A 97 -3.83 -0.70 -19.69
N GLY A 98 -4.56 -1.22 -18.69
CA GLY A 98 -4.13 -1.24 -17.29
C GLY A 98 -2.86 -2.04 -17.07
N GLU A 99 -2.76 -3.22 -17.67
CA GLU A 99 -1.55 -4.06 -17.65
C GLU A 99 -0.33 -3.33 -18.21
N GLN A 100 -0.48 -2.67 -19.36
CA GLN A 100 0.62 -1.89 -19.96
C GLN A 100 1.03 -0.70 -19.08
N PHE A 101 0.06 0.00 -18.49
CA PHE A 101 0.32 1.09 -17.56
C PHE A 101 1.05 0.59 -16.31
N ALA A 102 0.58 -0.50 -15.72
CA ALA A 102 1.15 -1.11 -14.52
C ALA A 102 2.60 -1.56 -14.75
N ARG A 103 2.88 -2.26 -15.86
CA ARG A 103 4.24 -2.65 -16.26
C ARG A 103 5.18 -1.47 -16.44
N THR A 104 4.66 -0.34 -16.92
CA THR A 104 5.49 0.84 -17.18
C THR A 104 5.82 1.59 -15.89
N TRP A 105 4.87 1.68 -14.96
CA TRP A 105 4.95 2.62 -13.83
C TRP A 105 4.88 1.96 -12.46
N ILE A 106 3.98 0.98 -12.29
CA ILE A 106 3.66 0.40 -11.00
C ILE A 106 4.67 -0.66 -10.62
N ASP A 107 4.98 -1.60 -11.52
CA ASP A 107 5.84 -2.77 -11.24
C ASP A 107 7.25 -2.39 -10.76
N ARG A 108 7.73 -1.21 -11.15
CA ARG A 108 9.04 -0.68 -10.73
C ARG A 108 9.15 -0.50 -9.22
N VAL A 109 8.03 -0.28 -8.52
CA VAL A 109 7.99 -0.04 -7.08
C VAL A 109 8.18 -1.34 -6.29
N PRO A 110 7.34 -2.39 -6.45
CA PRO A 110 7.57 -3.67 -5.77
C PRO A 110 8.89 -4.33 -6.18
N GLU A 111 9.36 -4.13 -7.42
CA GLU A 111 10.70 -4.56 -7.83
C GLU A 111 11.80 -3.86 -7.02
N ALA A 112 11.73 -2.54 -6.87
CA ALA A 112 12.70 -1.77 -6.10
C ALA A 112 12.64 -2.10 -4.59
N GLU A 113 11.46 -2.31 -4.04
CA GLU A 113 11.27 -2.73 -2.63
C GLU A 113 11.86 -4.12 -2.38
N THR A 114 11.57 -5.06 -3.28
CA THR A 114 12.12 -6.43 -3.21
C THR A 114 13.64 -6.39 -3.32
N ALA A 115 14.20 -5.59 -4.22
CA ALA A 115 15.64 -5.42 -4.35
C ALA A 115 16.28 -4.76 -3.12
N ALA A 116 15.62 -3.76 -2.53
CA ALA A 116 16.10 -3.08 -1.33
C ALA A 116 16.13 -4.03 -0.12
N LEU A 117 15.06 -4.80 0.09
CA LEU A 117 14.98 -5.82 1.14
C LEU A 117 16.01 -6.94 0.90
N GLY A 118 16.15 -7.40 -0.35
CA GLY A 118 17.11 -8.44 -0.72
C GLY A 118 18.58 -8.01 -0.64
N ALA A 119 18.87 -6.71 -0.64
CA ALA A 119 20.22 -6.18 -0.45
C ALA A 119 20.63 -6.11 1.03
N MET A 120 19.68 -6.23 1.96
CA MET A 120 19.97 -6.28 3.39
C MET A 120 20.53 -7.67 3.77
N PRO A 121 21.42 -7.76 4.78
CA PRO A 121 21.72 -9.04 5.41
C PRO A 121 20.44 -9.71 5.90
N GLU A 122 20.31 -11.03 5.70
CA GLU A 122 19.09 -11.79 6.02
C GLU A 122 18.61 -11.56 7.47
N GLU A 123 19.54 -11.59 8.42
CA GLU A 123 19.25 -11.35 9.84
C GLU A 123 18.70 -9.95 10.10
N GLU A 124 19.24 -8.93 9.42
CA GLU A 124 18.80 -7.54 9.53
C GLU A 124 17.43 -7.34 8.88
N CYS A 125 17.19 -7.90 7.69
CA CYS A 125 15.89 -7.86 7.02
C CYS A 125 14.81 -8.51 7.90
N ALA A 126 15.09 -9.70 8.43
CA ALA A 126 14.17 -10.39 9.30
C ALA A 126 13.96 -9.62 10.63
N ALA A 127 15.00 -8.99 11.18
CA ALA A 127 14.89 -8.15 12.37
C ALA A 127 14.06 -6.88 12.11
N PHE A 128 14.22 -6.24 10.96
CA PHE A 128 13.45 -5.08 10.54
C PHE A 128 11.95 -5.41 10.48
N VAL A 129 11.57 -6.48 9.77
CA VAL A 129 10.17 -6.91 9.64
C VAL A 129 9.58 -7.27 11.00
N ARG A 130 10.32 -8.02 11.84
CA ARG A 130 9.86 -8.37 13.20
C ARG A 130 9.70 -7.13 14.08
N GLY A 131 10.65 -6.19 14.01
CA GLY A 131 10.65 -4.96 14.77
C GLY A 131 9.46 -4.07 14.42
N LEU A 132 9.17 -3.91 13.12
CA LEU A 132 8.02 -3.15 12.64
C LEU A 132 6.70 -3.77 13.12
N HIS A 133 6.52 -5.08 12.98
CA HIS A 133 5.33 -5.78 13.50
C HIS A 133 5.16 -5.60 15.01
N LEU A 134 6.24 -5.72 15.79
CA LEU A 134 6.18 -5.52 17.23
C LEU A 134 5.80 -4.08 17.58
N PHE A 135 6.40 -3.10 16.91
CA PHE A 135 6.11 -1.69 17.13
C PHE A 135 4.63 -1.37 16.83
N CYS A 136 4.10 -1.81 15.69
CA CYS A 136 2.70 -1.59 15.32
C CYS A 136 1.73 -2.16 16.36
N ARG A 137 1.96 -3.39 16.85
CA ARG A 137 1.10 -4.00 17.88
C ARG A 137 1.12 -3.22 19.20
N LEU A 138 2.33 -2.90 19.70
CA LEU A 138 2.47 -2.14 20.95
C LEU A 138 1.90 -0.73 20.85
N LEU A 139 2.03 -0.10 19.68
CA LEU A 139 1.46 1.22 19.42
C LEU A 139 -0.07 1.18 19.41
N GLU A 140 -0.65 0.16 18.78
CA GLU A 140 -2.11 -0.05 18.75
C GLU A 140 -2.67 -0.27 20.16
N GLU A 141 -2.01 -1.10 20.98
CA GLU A 141 -2.33 -1.26 22.41
C GLU A 141 -2.27 0.07 23.15
N GLY A 142 -1.18 0.83 22.99
CA GLY A 142 -1.02 2.13 23.62
C GLY A 142 -2.07 3.15 23.18
N PHE A 143 -2.49 3.15 21.91
CA PHE A 143 -3.58 4.01 21.41
C PHE A 143 -4.94 3.63 21.99
N ARG A 144 -5.23 2.34 22.18
CA ARG A 144 -6.45 1.90 22.87
C ARG A 144 -6.44 2.30 24.35
N GLU A 145 -5.30 2.14 25.03
CA GLU A 145 -5.15 2.48 26.45
C GLU A 145 -5.32 3.97 26.73
N ASN A 146 -4.86 4.83 25.82
CA ASN A 146 -4.96 6.28 25.97
C ASN A 146 -6.17 6.91 25.27
N GLY A 147 -7.01 6.10 24.60
CA GLY A 147 -8.24 6.54 23.93
C GLY A 147 -8.01 7.32 22.63
N ALA A 148 -6.85 7.16 21.98
CA ALA A 148 -6.58 7.74 20.66
C ALA A 148 -7.30 7.01 19.52
N ILE A 149 -7.64 5.72 19.72
CA ILE A 149 -8.49 4.90 18.84
C ILE A 149 -9.41 3.98 19.63
#